data_AF-D6Y6F5-F1
#
_entry.id   AF-D6Y6F5-F1
#
_cell.length_a   1.000
_cell.length_b   1.000
_cell.length_c   1.000
_cell.angle_alpha   90.00
_cell.angle_beta   90.00
_cell.angle_gamma   90.00
#
_symmetry.space_group_name_H-M   'P 1'
#
loop_
_entity.id
_entity.type
_entity.pdbx_description
1 polymer ?
#
loop_
_entity_poly.entity_id
_entity_poly.type
_entity_poly.pdbx_seq_one_letter_code
_entity_poly.pdbx_strand_id
1 'polypeptide(L)' 'MLRVVAALAVGAVLAGVASVAVVNVAAPAPEPPNKPLYNYGTR' A
#
# COMPACT_ATOMS: atom_id res chain seq x y z
N MET A 1 -10.78 -10.26 32.76
CA MET A 1 -10.44 -10.79 31.43
C MET A 1 -10.90 -9.88 30.28
N LEU A 2 -12.16 -9.41 30.26
CA LEU A 2 -12.68 -8.55 29.17
C LEU A 2 -11.83 -7.31 28.84
N ARG A 3 -11.29 -6.61 29.86
CA ARG A 3 -10.41 -5.45 29.67
C ARG A 3 -9.10 -5.79 28.96
N VAL A 4 -8.57 -7.00 29.18
CA VAL A 4 -7.35 -7.49 28.54
C VAL A 4 -7.62 -7.80 27.06
N VAL A 5 -8.76 -8.43 26.77
CA VAL A 5 -9.19 -8.69 25.39
C VAL A 5 -9.41 -7.38 24.62
N ALA A 6 -10.03 -6.38 25.25
CA ALA A 6 -10.21 -5.07 24.64
C ALA A 6 -8.86 -4.38 24.35
N ALA A 7 -7.92 -4.43 25.29
CA ALA A 7 -6.58 -3.88 25.07
C ALA A 7 -5.83 -4.57 23.92
N LEU A 8 -5.94 -5.90 23.83
CA LEU A 8 -5.36 -6.68 22.73
C LEU A 8 -5.99 -6.35 21.38
N ALA A 9 -7.32 -6.20 21.33
CA ALA A 9 -8.03 -5.83 20.10
C ALA A 9 -7.60 -4.44 19.61
N VAL A 10 -7.51 -3.46 20.51
CA VAL A 10 -7.04 -2.10 20.16
C VAL A 10 -5.60 -2.13 19.67
N GLY A 11 -4.71 -2.88 20.35
CA GLY A 11 -3.33 -3.05 19.90
C GLY A 11 -3.21 -3.69 18.53
N ALA A 12 -4.00 -4.73 18.26
CA ALA A 12 -4.02 -5.42 16.98
C ALA A 12 -4.50 -4.52 15.83
N VAL A 13 -5.56 -3.72 16.08
CA VAL A 13 -6.07 -2.75 15.11
C VAL A 13 -5.01 -1.68 14.81
N LEU A 14 -4.36 -1.14 15.84
CA LEU A 14 -3.35 -0.09 15.67
C LEU A 14 -2.14 -0.61 14.87
N ALA A 15 -1.66 -1.81 15.18
CA ALA A 15 -0.56 -2.46 14.45
C ALA A 15 -0.91 -2.78 12.98
N GLY A 16 -2.15 -3.25 12.74
CA GLY A 16 -2.63 -3.53 11.40
C GLY A 16 -2.69 -2.27 10.52
N VAL A 17 -3.24 -1.18 11.04
CA VAL A 17 -3.33 0.10 10.33
C VAL A 17 -1.94 0.65 9.99
N ALA A 18 -1.00 0.59 10.94
CA ALA A 18 0.37 1.04 10.71
C ALA A 18 1.07 0.22 9.60
N SER A 19 0.86 -1.10 9.57
CA SER A 19 1.46 -1.98 8.57
C SER A 19 0.97 -1.67 7.16
N VAL A 20 -0.34 -1.48 6.99
CA VAL A 20 -0.94 -1.12 5.69
C VAL A 20 -0.50 0.27 5.23
N ALA A 21 -0.41 1.23 6.15
CA ALA A 21 0.06 2.57 5.84
C ALA A 21 1.49 2.57 5.30
N VAL A 22 2.40 1.81 5.92
CA VAL A 22 3.79 1.69 5.45
C VAL A 22 3.85 1.08 4.05
N VAL A 23 3.07 0.04 3.78
CA VAL A 23 3.05 -0.61 2.44
C VAL A 23 2.53 0.35 1.37
N ASN A 24 1.47 1.11 1.65
CA ASN A 24 0.93 2.07 0.69
C ASN A 24 1.87 3.26 0.46
N VAL A 25 2.57 3.72 1.48
CA VAL A 25 3.57 4.81 1.34
C VAL A 25 4.81 4.33 0.59
N ALA A 26 5.24 3.09 0.83
CA ALA A 26 6.39 2.49 0.16
C ALA A 26 6.05 1.88 -1.21
N ALA A 27 4.80 1.98 -1.66
CA ALA A 27 4.38 1.43 -2.93
C ALA A 27 5.23 2.05 -4.07
N PRO A 28 5.88 1.23 -4.90
CA PRO A 28 6.65 1.72 -6.03
C PRO A 28 5.78 2.59 -6.93
N ALA A 29 6.36 3.67 -7.48
CA ALA A 29 5.67 4.48 -8.47
C ALA A 29 5.22 3.59 -9.65
N PRO A 30 4.01 3.77 -10.20
CA PRO A 30 3.54 3.00 -11.35
C PRO A 30 4.56 3.09 -12.48
N GLU A 31 4.90 1.95 -13.07
CA GLU A 31 5.83 1.92 -14.19
C GLU A 31 5.33 2.82 -15.32
N PRO A 32 6.21 3.67 -15.87
CA PRO A 32 5.82 4.53 -16.98
C PRO A 32 5.35 3.66 -18.15
N PRO A 33 4.30 4.07 -18.89
CA PRO A 33 3.78 3.27 -19.99
C PRO A 33 4.90 2.92 -20.98
N ASN A 34 5.20 1.63 -21.13
CA ASN A 34 6.20 1.10 -22.09
C ASN A 34 5.77 1.22 -23.56
N LYS A 35 4.72 1.99 -23.85
CA LYS A 35 4.28 2.27 -25.21
C LYS A 35 4.86 3.61 -25.66
N PRO A 36 5.39 3.70 -26.89
CA PRO A 36 5.83 4.98 -27.42
C PRO A 36 4.65 5.97 -27.40
N LEU A 37 4.85 7.16 -26.81
CA LEU A 37 3.83 8.22 -26.78
C LEU A 37 3.40 8.62 -28.19
N TYR A 38 4.29 8.45 -29.16
CA TYR A 38 4.05 8.76 -30.55
C TYR A 38 4.47 7.56 -31.41
N ASN A 39 3.49 6.99 -32.09
CA ASN A 39 3.71 5.97 -33.10
C ASN A 39 4.19 6.68 -34.38
N TYR A 40 5.47 7.03 -34.43
CA TYR A 40 6.11 7.43 -35.69
C TYR A 40 6.31 6.16 -36.50
N GLY A 41 5.27 5.76 -37.24
CA GLY A 41 5.25 4.54 -38.04
C GLY A 41 6.53 4.37 -38.84
N THR A 42 6.99 3.12 -38.92
CA THR A 42 8.13 2.69 -39.73
C THR A 42 7.89 3.18 -41.16
N ARG A 43 8.81 4.01 -41.66
CA ARG A 43 8.82 4.45 -43.07
C ARG A 43 8.93 3.25 -43.99
#